data_AF-A0A2U3CBY2-F1
#
_entry.id   AF-A0A2U3CBY2-F1
#
_cell.length_a   1.000
_cell.length_b   1.000
_cell.length_c   1.000
_cell.angle_alpha   90.00
_cell.angle_beta   90.00
_cell.angle_gamma   90.00
#
_symmetry.space_group_name_H-M   'P 1'
#
loop_
_entity.id
_entity.type
_entity.pdbx_description
1 polymer ?
#
loop_
_entity_poly.entity_id
_entity_poly.type
_entity_poly.pdbx_seq_one_letter_code
_entity_poly.pdbx_strand_id
1 'polypeptide(L)' 'MELERKDNAKGYSKENCVLSCSLCNNAKSDKFTEEEFRKVGAAIKEIWQQRKKKKCSASARR' A
#
# COMPACT_ATOMS: atom_id res chain seq x y z
N MET A 1 4.65 -7.40 6.35
CA MET A 1 5.04 -5.98 6.19
C MET A 1 6.54 -5.97 5.94
N GLU A 2 7.03 -4.97 5.20
CA GLU A 2 8.41 -4.78 4.76
C GLU A 2 8.83 -3.33 5.03
N LEU A 3 10.14 -3.08 5.09
CA LEU A 3 10.68 -1.72 5.17
C LEU A 3 10.75 -1.12 3.76
N GLU A 4 10.04 -0.01 3.57
CA GLU A 4 10.03 0.73 2.31
C GLU A 4 10.69 2.11 2.48
N ARG A 5 11.41 2.56 1.46
CA ARG A 5 12.02 3.89 1.40
C ARG A 5 11.05 4.89 0.77
N LYS A 6 10.76 5.98 1.49
CA LYS A 6 9.94 7.09 0.99
C LYS A 6 10.60 7.77 -0.20
N ASP A 7 11.90 8.02 -0.09
CA ASP A 7 12.74 8.55 -1.15
C ASP A 7 13.72 7.46 -1.65
N ASN A 8 13.54 7.06 -2.92
CA ASN A 8 14.30 6.00 -3.57
C ASN A 8 15.76 6.39 -3.83
N ALA A 9 16.09 7.69 -3.83
CA ALA A 9 17.47 8.17 -4.00
C ALA A 9 18.27 8.16 -2.68
N LYS A 10 17.60 8.02 -1.54
CA LYS A 10 18.23 8.00 -0.21
C LYS A 10 18.35 6.59 0.35
N GLY A 11 19.33 6.37 1.23
CA GLY A 11 19.49 5.09 1.94
C GLY A 11 18.39 4.81 2.97
N TYR A 12 18.56 3.72 3.72
CA TYR A 12 17.69 3.40 4.85
C TYR A 12 18.03 4.28 6.05
N SER A 13 17.02 4.99 6.57
CA SER A 13 17.11 5.76 7.82
C SER A 13 15.74 5.76 8.50
N LYS A 14 15.69 6.09 9.80
CA LYS A 14 14.42 6.16 10.52
C LYS A 14 13.46 7.18 9.89
N GLU A 15 14.00 8.23 9.31
CA GLU A 15 13.27 9.33 8.68
C GLU A 15 12.87 9.01 7.25
N ASN A 16 13.63 8.17 6.53
CA ASN A 16 13.34 7.78 5.14
C ASN A 16 12.54 6.48 5.03
N CYS A 17 12.40 5.70 6.10
CA CYS A 17 11.72 4.40 6.05
C CYS A 17 10.30 4.42 6.62
N VAL A 18 9.46 3.54 6.08
CA VAL A 18 8.10 3.27 6.56
C VAL A 18 7.80 1.78 6.41
N LEU A 19 6.84 1.26 7.19
CA LEU A 19 6.33 -0.09 6.98
C LEU A 19 5.32 -0.10 5.82
N SER A 20 5.58 -0.94 4.82
CA SER A 20 4.68 -1.18 3.68
C SER A 20 4.30 -2.66 3.60
N CYS A 21 3.19 -3.00 2.95
CA CYS A 21 2.95 -4.39 2.59
C CYS A 21 3.71 -4.72 1.30
N SER A 22 4.05 -5.99 1.08
CA SER A 22 4.84 -6.41 -0.09
C SER A 22 4.22 -6.01 -1.42
N LEU A 23 2.88 -6.05 -1.52
CA LEU A 23 2.16 -5.60 -2.71
C LEU A 23 2.36 -4.10 -2.98
N CYS A 24 2.22 -3.26 -1.95
CA CYS A 24 2.40 -1.82 -2.09
C CYS A 24 3.86 -1.45 -2.33
N ASN A 25 4.80 -2.13 -1.66
CA ASN A 25 6.22 -1.94 -1.86
C ASN A 25 6.62 -2.20 -3.32
N ASN A 26 6.22 -3.37 -3.84
CA ASN A 26 6.48 -3.75 -5.23
C ASN A 26 5.78 -2.82 -6.24
N ALA A 27 4.57 -2.35 -5.92
CA ALA A 27 3.83 -1.44 -6.80
C ALA A 27 4.44 -0.04 -6.81
N LYS A 28 5.01 0.45 -5.70
CA LYS A 28 5.72 1.73 -5.66
C LYS A 28 7.02 1.64 -6.44
N SER A 29 7.81 0.59 -6.16
CA SER A 29 9.12 0.39 -6.76
C SER A 29 10.00 1.65 -6.63
N ASP A 30 11.04 1.69 -7.44
CA ASP A 30 11.78 2.89 -7.80
C ASP A 30 11.03 3.82 -8.78
N LYS A 31 9.79 3.50 -9.18
CA LYS A 31 9.07 4.16 -10.30
C LYS A 31 8.19 5.33 -9.89
N PHE A 32 7.77 5.36 -8.63
CA PHE A 32 6.94 6.44 -8.09
C PHE A 32 7.62 7.12 -6.91
N THR A 33 7.46 8.44 -6.83
CA THR A 33 7.69 9.16 -5.58
C THR A 33 6.66 8.75 -4.53
N GLU A 34 6.98 8.95 -3.25
CA GLU A 34 6.02 8.75 -2.15
C GLU A 34 4.71 9.52 -2.38
N GLU A 35 4.78 10.75 -2.91
CA GLU A 35 3.59 11.57 -3.16
C GLU A 35 2.71 11.02 -4.27
N GLU A 36 3.30 10.62 -5.40
CA GLU A 36 2.56 9.98 -6.48
C GLU A 36 1.93 8.66 -6.02
N PHE A 37 2.70 7.87 -5.26
CA PHE A 37 2.27 6.56 -4.82
C PHE A 37 1.13 6.64 -3.79
N ARG A 38 0.99 7.72 -3.02
CA ARG A 38 -0.18 7.92 -2.13
C ARG A 38 -1.51 7.88 -2.88
N LYS A 39 -1.55 8.36 -4.13
CA LYS A 39 -2.74 8.30 -4.99
C LYS A 39 -3.08 6.84 -5.36
N VAL A 40 -2.06 6.06 -5.74
CA VAL A 40 -2.20 4.63 -6.06
C VAL A 40 -2.60 3.83 -4.80
N GLY A 41 -1.96 4.09 -3.67
CA GLY A 41 -2.25 3.46 -2.39
C GLY A 41 -3.69 3.72 -1.91
N ALA A 42 -4.24 4.91 -2.17
CA ALA A 42 -5.64 5.22 -1.90
C ALA A 42 -6.59 4.34 -2.73
N ALA A 43 -6.33 4.18 -4.03
CA ALA A 43 -7.12 3.30 -4.90
C ALA A 43 -7.03 1.83 -4.46
N ILE A 44 -5.83 1.35 -4.12
CA ILE A 44 -5.62 0.00 -3.57
C ILE A 44 -6.47 -0.19 -2.30
N LYS A 45 -6.39 0.76 -1.36
CA LYS A 45 -7.16 0.73 -0.11
C LYS A 45 -8.66 0.64 -0.36
N GLU A 46 -9.19 1.45 -1.28
CA GLU A 46 -10.61 1.45 -1.63
C GLU A 46 -11.06 0.07 -2.14
N ILE A 47 -10.32 -0.52 -3.07
CA ILE A 47 -10.61 -1.86 -3.61
C ILE A 47 -10.64 -2.91 -2.49
N TRP A 48 -9.67 -2.88 -1.58
CA TRP A 48 -9.64 -3.81 -0.44
C TRP A 48 -10.83 -3.62 0.51
N GLN A 49 -11.24 -2.38 0.76
CA GLN A 49 -12.43 -2.09 1.58
C GLN A 49 -13.71 -2.61 0.91
N GLN A 50 -13.86 -2.43 -0.40
CA GLN A 50 -14.99 -2.98 -1.15
C GLN A 50 -15.02 -4.52 -1.09
N ARG A 51 -13.87 -5.18 -1.22
CA ARG A 51 -13.75 -6.65 -1.07
C ARG A 51 -14.15 -7.13 0.32
N LYS A 52 -13.76 -6.40 1.38
CA LYS A 52 -14.15 -6.72 2.77
C LYS A 52 -15.66 -6.62 2.97
N LYS A 53 -16.31 -5.56 2.45
CA LYS A 53 -17.77 -5.39 2.51
C LYS A 53 -18.51 -6.53 1.81
N LYS A 54 -18.06 -6.95 0.62
CA LYS A 54 -18.65 -8.08 -0.13
C LYS A 54 -18.60 -9.41 0.63
N LYS A 55 -17.50 -9.67 1.36
CA LYS A 55 -17.40 -10.86 2.22
C LYS A 55 -18.42 -10.84 3.36
N CYS A 56 -18.65 -9.68 3.98
CA CYS A 56 -19.63 -9.53 5.05
C CYS A 56 -21.08 -9.74 4.56
N SER A 57 -21.41 -9.33 3.32
CA SER A 57 -22.74 -9.53 2.73
C SER A 57 -22.99 -10.96 2.20
N ALA A 58 -21.93 -11.73 1.94
CA ALA A 58 -22.04 -13.11 1.45
C ALA A 58 -22.24 -14.14 2.57
N SER A 59 -21.97 -13.77 3.82
CA SER A 59 -22.17 -14.63 5.01
C SER A 59 -23.58 -14.59 5.58
N ALA A 60 -24.49 -13.76 5.05
CA ALA A 60 -25.90 -13.69 5.46
C ALA A 60 -26.84 -14.62 4.65
N ARG A 61 -26.29 -15.56 3.87
CA ARG A 61 -27.06 -16.55 3.08
C ARG A 61 -26.64 -18.00 3.36
N ARG A 62 -26.31 -18.31 4.61
CA ARG A 62 -26.21 -19.69 5.10
C ARG A 62 -27.01 -19.83 6.37
#